data_AF-A0A1M6HNI2-F1
#
_entry.id   AF-A0A1M6HNI2-F1
#
_cell.length_a   1.000
_cell.length_b   1.000
_cell.length_c   1.000
_cell.angle_alpha   90.00
_cell.angle_beta   90.00
_cell.angle_gamma   90.00
#
_symmetry.space_group_name_H-M   'P 1'
#
loop_
_entity.id
_entity.type
_entity.pdbx_description
1 polymer ?
#
loop_
_entity_poly.entity_id
_entity_poly.type
_entity_poly.pdbx_seq_one_letter_code
_entity_poly.pdbx_strand_id
1 'polypeptide(L)'
;MKKIILILFIVVLPAQTFSQKIFGEGVINIGFNANTIVEFYDSIESDTPIKIMEFFNNTSTKSWDIKDLEIHRKWTNATIHLDYSIFEFQYTQIIDDCIEIVVNTETGKKYWIKKTNNIEIKPWFEYLSGMFTVGLKKKYPQKFYLEPKKESKEFKITKEYQRCYFVKSMKGEWIEISTHGRCEIDDVYESKRKKIPSVWIKWRENDEIIIDYFHIS
;
A
#
# COMPACT_ATOMS: atom_id res chain seq x y z
N MET A 1 -65.21 -11.40 -21.60
CA MET A 1 -64.04 -11.69 -20.74
C MET A 1 -63.03 -10.56 -20.90
N LYS A 2 -62.85 -9.72 -19.88
CA LYS A 2 -61.90 -8.59 -19.90
C LYS A 2 -60.48 -9.11 -19.62
N LYS A 3 -59.53 -8.90 -20.54
CA LYS A 3 -58.11 -9.17 -20.31
C LYS A 3 -57.53 -8.02 -19.50
N ILE A 4 -57.11 -8.29 -18.27
CA ILE A 4 -56.31 -7.38 -17.44
C ILE A 4 -54.85 -7.59 -17.86
N ILE A 5 -54.22 -6.56 -18.41
CA ILE A 5 -52.78 -6.55 -18.71
C ILE A 5 -52.10 -6.02 -17.45
N LEU A 6 -51.38 -6.88 -16.74
CA LEU A 6 -50.57 -6.52 -15.58
C LEU A 6 -49.23 -5.97 -16.07
N ILE A 7 -49.02 -4.66 -15.98
CA ILE A 7 -47.73 -4.03 -16.32
C ILE A 7 -46.87 -4.08 -15.05
N LEU A 8 -45.81 -4.90 -15.08
CA LEU A 8 -44.85 -5.03 -13.99
C LEU A 8 -43.88 -3.83 -14.05
N PHE A 9 -44.02 -2.87 -13.14
CA PHE A 9 -43.04 -1.80 -12.93
C PHE A 9 -41.83 -2.38 -12.18
N ILE A 10 -40.76 -2.73 -12.91
CA ILE A 10 -39.47 -3.07 -12.31
C ILE A 10 -38.80 -1.75 -11.93
N VAL A 11 -38.86 -1.41 -10.64
CA VAL A 11 -38.08 -0.31 -10.07
C VAL A 11 -36.63 -0.75 -10.00
N VAL A 12 -35.84 -0.35 -10.99
CA VAL A 12 -34.38 -0.49 -10.97
C VAL A 12 -33.85 0.58 -10.02
N LEU A 13 -33.68 0.24 -8.75
CA LEU A 13 -32.92 1.07 -7.82
C LEU A 13 -31.47 1.13 -8.33
N PRO A 14 -30.88 2.32 -8.52
CA PRO A 14 -29.47 2.42 -8.83
C PRO A 14 -28.70 1.83 -7.65
N ALA A 15 -28.01 0.71 -7.90
CA ALA A 15 -27.05 0.20 -6.95
C ALA A 15 -26.02 1.31 -6.73
N GLN A 16 -26.01 1.90 -5.53
CA GLN A 16 -24.87 2.67 -5.08
C GLN A 16 -23.72 1.68 -5.03
N THR A 17 -22.89 1.67 -6.08
CA THR A 17 -21.60 1.02 -6.03
C THR A 17 -20.80 1.78 -4.98
N PHE A 18 -20.86 1.31 -3.74
CA PHE A 18 -19.82 1.65 -2.79
C PHE A 18 -18.52 1.29 -3.47
N SER A 19 -17.72 2.29 -3.80
CA SER A 19 -16.36 2.11 -4.26
C SER A 19 -15.68 1.23 -3.22
N GLN A 20 -15.57 -0.07 -3.51
CA GLN A 20 -14.70 -0.95 -2.75
C GLN A 20 -13.33 -0.30 -2.86
N LYS A 21 -12.62 -0.21 -1.75
CA LYS A 21 -11.44 0.63 -1.64
C LYS A 21 -10.28 -0.12 -2.28
N ILE A 22 -10.40 -0.58 -3.53
CA ILE A 22 -9.65 -1.67 -4.16
C ILE A 22 -8.19 -1.66 -3.73
N PHE A 23 -7.80 -2.72 -3.04
CA PHE A 23 -6.43 -2.93 -2.66
C PHE A 23 -5.60 -3.37 -3.86
N GLY A 24 -4.43 -2.76 -4.00
CA GLY A 24 -3.50 -3.08 -5.07
C GLY A 24 -2.92 -4.50 -4.98
N GLU A 25 -2.32 -4.97 -6.07
CA GLU A 25 -1.49 -6.18 -6.12
C GLU A 25 -0.08 -5.95 -5.53
N GLY A 26 0.31 -4.68 -5.40
CA GLY A 26 1.57 -4.28 -4.77
C GLY A 26 1.76 -2.77 -4.81
N VAL A 27 3.01 -2.37 -4.78
CA VAL A 27 3.44 -0.99 -5.01
C VAL A 27 4.33 -0.90 -6.25
N ILE A 28 4.37 0.28 -6.83
CA ILE A 28 5.40 0.67 -7.77
C ILE A 28 6.25 1.77 -7.15
N ASN A 29 7.55 1.71 -7.43
CA ASN A 29 8.50 2.74 -7.10
C ASN A 29 8.97 3.37 -8.40
N ILE A 30 8.65 4.65 -8.59
CA ILE A 30 9.14 5.45 -9.69
C ILE A 30 10.41 6.16 -9.20
N GLY A 31 11.56 5.68 -9.65
CA GLY A 31 12.82 6.40 -9.48
C GLY A 31 12.77 7.69 -10.30
N PHE A 32 13.04 8.83 -9.69
CA PHE A 32 13.01 10.11 -10.38
C PHE A 32 14.35 10.83 -10.32
N ASN A 33 14.53 11.76 -11.26
CA ASN A 33 15.62 12.72 -11.33
C ASN A 33 15.08 14.04 -11.88
N ALA A 34 15.96 15.04 -12.05
CA ALA A 34 15.56 16.38 -12.53
C ALA A 34 14.93 16.42 -13.94
N ASN A 35 14.98 15.34 -14.73
CA ASN A 35 14.40 15.25 -16.07
C ASN A 35 13.22 14.25 -16.12
N THR A 36 12.82 13.70 -14.98
CA THR A 36 11.73 12.73 -14.93
C THR A 36 10.39 13.43 -15.14
N ILE A 37 9.56 12.84 -15.99
CA ILE A 37 8.18 13.25 -16.23
C ILE A 37 7.32 12.01 -16.06
N VAL A 38 6.28 12.12 -15.23
CA VAL A 38 5.28 11.07 -15.04
C VAL A 38 3.95 11.57 -15.59
N GLU A 39 3.47 10.89 -16.61
CA GLU A 39 2.20 11.16 -17.26
C GLU A 39 1.13 10.21 -16.74
N PHE A 40 -0.02 10.77 -16.37
CA PHE A 40 -1.16 10.02 -15.85
C PHE A 40 -2.33 10.12 -16.81
N TYR A 41 -2.94 8.99 -17.09
CA TYR A 41 -4.00 8.80 -18.06
C TYR A 41 -5.27 8.30 -17.34
N ASP A 42 -6.45 8.64 -17.85
CA ASP A 42 -7.72 8.14 -17.31
C ASP A 42 -8.05 6.72 -17.81
N SER A 43 -7.52 6.31 -18.96
CA SER A 43 -7.66 4.97 -19.52
C SER A 43 -6.40 4.54 -20.28
N ILE A 44 -6.30 3.24 -20.60
CA ILE A 44 -5.18 2.68 -21.39
C ILE A 44 -5.18 3.17 -22.85
N GLU A 45 -6.34 3.57 -23.38
CA GLU A 45 -6.51 4.00 -24.77
C GLU A 45 -6.36 5.51 -24.94
N SER A 46 -6.08 6.23 -23.85
CA SER A 46 -6.01 7.69 -23.88
C SER A 46 -4.68 8.15 -24.46
N ASP A 47 -4.76 8.91 -25.56
CA ASP A 47 -3.58 9.48 -26.22
C ASP A 47 -3.02 10.71 -25.50
N THR A 48 -3.81 11.33 -24.61
CA THR A 48 -3.40 12.54 -23.88
C THR A 48 -3.44 12.34 -22.36
N PRO A 49 -2.40 12.77 -21.63
CA PRO A 49 -2.39 12.68 -20.18
C PRO A 49 -3.31 13.71 -19.54
N ILE A 50 -4.05 13.30 -18.52
CA ILE A 50 -4.94 14.15 -17.72
C ILE A 50 -4.21 14.84 -16.56
N LYS A 51 -3.04 14.30 -16.16
CA LYS A 51 -2.09 14.93 -15.24
C LYS A 51 -0.68 14.65 -15.73
N ILE A 52 0.21 15.60 -15.49
CA ILE A 52 1.64 15.48 -15.74
C ILE A 52 2.32 15.94 -14.46
N MET A 53 3.27 15.15 -13.96
CA MET A 53 4.13 15.51 -12.85
C MET A 53 5.56 15.59 -13.33
N GLU A 54 6.18 16.74 -13.14
CA GLU A 54 7.56 17.00 -13.54
C GLU A 54 8.43 17.17 -12.31
N PHE A 55 9.65 16.65 -12.39
CA PHE A 55 10.65 16.75 -11.35
C PHE A 55 11.72 17.78 -11.75
N PHE A 56 12.42 18.35 -10.78
CA PHE A 56 13.47 19.33 -11.02
C PHE A 56 14.58 19.25 -9.98
N ASN A 57 15.72 19.84 -10.29
CA ASN A 57 16.82 19.99 -9.33
C ASN A 57 16.57 21.23 -8.44
N ASN A 58 16.24 21.02 -7.17
CA ASN A 58 16.05 22.08 -6.20
C ASN A 58 17.41 22.48 -5.60
N THR A 59 18.00 23.56 -6.12
CA THR A 59 19.32 24.05 -5.70
C THR A 59 19.35 24.53 -4.25
N SER A 60 18.20 24.97 -3.70
CA SER A 60 18.08 25.42 -2.31
C SER A 60 18.23 24.27 -1.32
N THR A 61 17.66 23.11 -1.64
CA THR A 61 17.72 21.90 -0.80
C THR A 61 18.81 20.92 -1.24
N LYS A 62 19.47 21.17 -2.38
CA LYS A 62 20.46 20.29 -3.01
C LYS A 62 19.91 18.87 -3.25
N SER A 63 18.63 18.78 -3.59
CA SER A 63 17.92 17.51 -3.85
C SER A 63 16.98 17.65 -5.04
N TRP A 64 16.47 16.53 -5.55
CA TRP A 64 15.42 16.54 -6.56
C TRP A 64 14.05 16.74 -5.90
N ASP A 65 13.18 17.48 -6.57
CA ASP A 65 11.88 17.89 -6.03
C ASP A 65 10.81 17.93 -7.14
N ILE A 66 9.55 18.07 -6.77
CA ILE A 66 8.39 18.04 -7.68
C ILE A 66 7.94 19.46 -8.00
N LYS A 67 7.85 19.80 -9.29
CA LYS A 67 7.27 21.09 -9.72
C LYS A 67 5.81 21.18 -9.26
N ASP A 68 5.40 22.35 -8.76
CA ASP A 68 4.01 22.58 -8.32
C ASP A 68 3.46 21.54 -7.34
N LEU A 69 4.28 21.08 -6.40
CA LEU A 69 3.92 20.05 -5.41
C LEU A 69 2.57 20.30 -4.72
N GLU A 70 2.27 21.55 -4.33
CA GLU A 70 1.00 21.92 -3.69
C GLU A 70 -0.22 21.75 -4.61
N ILE A 71 -0.05 21.82 -5.93
CA ILE A 71 -1.11 21.51 -6.90
C ILE A 71 -1.29 19.98 -6.96
N HIS A 72 -0.21 19.22 -6.94
CA HIS A 72 -0.27 17.76 -6.96
C HIS A 72 -0.91 17.16 -5.71
N ARG A 73 -0.60 17.71 -4.52
CA ARG A 73 -1.18 17.31 -3.23
C ARG A 73 -2.71 17.42 -3.18
N LYS A 74 -3.35 18.20 -4.06
CA LYS A 74 -4.81 18.32 -4.14
C LYS A 74 -5.50 17.09 -4.72
N TRP A 75 -4.80 16.27 -5.50
CA TRP A 75 -5.39 15.13 -6.19
C TRP A 75 -4.69 13.81 -5.91
N THR A 76 -3.45 13.82 -5.41
CA THR A 76 -2.75 12.63 -4.98
C THR A 76 -2.26 12.73 -3.54
N ASN A 77 -2.33 11.59 -2.82
CA ASN A 77 -1.72 11.41 -1.51
C ASN A 77 -0.62 10.33 -1.54
N ALA A 78 0.01 10.14 -2.70
CA ALA A 78 1.09 9.21 -2.91
C ALA A 78 2.30 9.51 -2.01
N THR A 79 3.07 8.46 -1.71
CA THR A 79 4.20 8.55 -0.79
C THR A 79 5.44 9.00 -1.56
N ILE A 80 6.12 10.03 -1.04
CA ILE A 80 7.32 10.59 -1.63
C ILE A 80 8.49 10.36 -0.67
N HIS A 81 9.52 9.68 -1.14
CA HIS A 81 10.78 9.46 -0.42
C HIS A 81 11.89 10.27 -1.09
N LEU A 82 12.02 11.55 -0.70
CA LEU A 82 12.98 12.47 -1.32
C LEU A 82 14.44 12.00 -1.16
N ASP A 83 14.80 11.46 0.00
CA ASP A 83 16.16 10.97 0.28
C ASP A 83 16.57 9.81 -0.64
N TYR A 84 15.60 9.07 -1.13
CA TYR A 84 15.79 7.93 -2.03
C TYR A 84 15.46 8.25 -3.48
N SER A 85 14.95 9.46 -3.75
CA SER A 85 14.45 9.85 -5.07
C SER A 85 13.41 8.86 -5.63
N ILE A 86 12.53 8.37 -4.75
CA ILE A 86 11.48 7.42 -5.08
C ILE A 86 10.11 8.07 -4.88
N PHE A 87 9.25 7.91 -5.86
CA PHE A 87 7.84 8.24 -5.76
C PHE A 87 7.00 6.96 -5.84
N GLU A 88 6.22 6.69 -4.82
CA GLU A 88 5.58 5.38 -4.60
C GLU A 88 4.06 5.46 -4.76
N PHE A 89 3.49 4.50 -5.49
CA PHE A 89 2.05 4.29 -5.61
C PHE A 89 1.69 2.83 -5.37
N GLN A 90 0.50 2.58 -4.84
CA GLN A 90 -0.11 1.25 -4.95
C GLN A 90 -0.53 1.02 -6.40
N TYR A 91 -0.36 -0.19 -6.93
CA TYR A 91 -0.90 -0.57 -8.24
C TYR A 91 -1.90 -1.70 -8.12
N THR A 92 -2.93 -1.68 -8.94
CA THR A 92 -4.04 -2.66 -8.90
C THR A 92 -3.97 -3.68 -10.00
N GLN A 93 -3.46 -3.31 -11.17
CA GLN A 93 -3.28 -4.23 -12.27
C GLN A 93 -2.27 -3.69 -13.27
N ILE A 94 -1.78 -4.60 -14.11
CA ILE A 94 -0.89 -4.31 -15.23
C ILE A 94 -1.54 -4.95 -16.46
N ILE A 95 -1.77 -4.14 -17.49
CA ILE A 95 -2.29 -4.58 -18.80
C ILE A 95 -1.31 -4.09 -19.83
N ASP A 96 -0.67 -5.02 -20.54
CA ASP A 96 0.46 -4.74 -21.44
C ASP A 96 1.53 -3.88 -20.74
N ASP A 97 1.86 -2.71 -21.30
CA ASP A 97 2.80 -1.75 -20.72
C ASP A 97 2.12 -0.63 -19.92
N CYS A 98 0.86 -0.80 -19.53
CA CYS A 98 0.10 0.16 -18.74
C CYS A 98 -0.14 -0.37 -17.31
N ILE A 99 0.10 0.48 -16.32
CA ILE A 99 -0.04 0.16 -14.90
C ILE A 99 -1.16 1.01 -14.33
N GLU A 100 -2.20 0.38 -13.78
CA GLU A 100 -3.25 1.08 -13.04
C GLU A 100 -2.77 1.33 -11.61
N ILE A 101 -2.71 2.60 -11.21
CA ILE A 101 -2.19 3.06 -9.92
C ILE A 101 -3.26 3.78 -9.10
N VAL A 102 -3.22 3.59 -7.79
CA VAL A 102 -4.08 4.31 -6.84
C VAL A 102 -3.42 5.64 -6.51
N VAL A 103 -3.92 6.72 -7.10
CA VAL A 103 -3.36 8.06 -6.90
C VAL A 103 -3.87 8.71 -5.62
N ASN A 104 -5.05 8.33 -5.14
CA ASN A 104 -5.57 8.80 -3.85
C ASN A 104 -6.19 7.64 -3.07
N THR A 105 -5.51 7.20 -2.02
CA THR A 105 -5.90 6.03 -1.21
C THR A 105 -7.13 6.29 -0.32
N GLU A 106 -7.48 7.54 -0.03
CA GLU A 106 -8.66 7.89 0.75
C GLU A 106 -9.95 7.76 -0.08
N THR A 107 -9.90 8.22 -1.32
CA THR A 107 -11.02 8.22 -2.27
C THR A 107 -11.05 6.98 -3.15
N GLY A 108 -9.95 6.21 -3.21
CA GLY A 108 -9.77 5.10 -4.13
C GLY A 108 -9.58 5.54 -5.58
N LYS A 109 -9.25 6.81 -5.83
CA LYS A 109 -9.06 7.34 -7.19
C LYS A 109 -7.85 6.68 -7.84
N LYS A 110 -8.01 6.27 -9.09
CA LYS A 110 -6.98 5.60 -9.89
C LYS A 110 -6.72 6.31 -11.20
N TYR A 111 -5.51 6.15 -11.71
CA TYR A 111 -5.09 6.53 -13.06
C TYR A 111 -4.21 5.43 -13.64
N TRP A 112 -3.95 5.54 -14.93
CA TRP A 112 -3.00 4.70 -15.64
C TRP A 112 -1.69 5.46 -15.86
N ILE A 113 -0.58 4.76 -15.77
CA ILE A 113 0.72 5.25 -16.23
C ILE A 113 1.34 4.23 -17.18
N LYS A 114 2.19 4.71 -18.09
CA LYS A 114 2.96 3.82 -18.97
C LYS A 114 4.20 3.32 -18.23
N LYS A 115 4.53 2.05 -18.40
CA LYS A 115 5.71 1.42 -17.83
C LYS A 115 6.97 2.01 -18.48
N THR A 116 7.94 2.32 -17.65
CA THR A 116 9.24 2.86 -18.06
C THR A 116 10.36 2.20 -17.26
N ASN A 117 11.59 2.33 -17.71
CA ASN A 117 12.75 1.63 -17.10
C ASN A 117 13.07 2.09 -15.67
N ASN A 118 12.56 3.26 -15.26
CA ASN A 118 12.71 3.79 -13.90
C ASN A 118 11.58 3.34 -12.95
N ILE A 119 10.66 2.48 -13.40
CA ILE A 119 9.59 1.93 -12.56
C ILE A 119 9.97 0.52 -12.12
N GLU A 120 10.10 0.36 -10.80
CA GLU A 120 10.24 -0.94 -10.14
C GLU A 120 8.88 -1.38 -9.61
N ILE A 121 8.45 -2.59 -9.95
CA ILE A 121 7.16 -3.16 -9.54
C ILE A 121 7.42 -4.15 -8.41
N LYS A 122 6.80 -3.92 -7.25
CA LYS A 122 6.96 -4.75 -6.06
C LYS A 122 5.61 -5.30 -5.62
N PRO A 123 5.31 -6.58 -5.91
CA PRO A 123 4.18 -7.26 -5.30
C PRO A 123 4.26 -7.15 -3.77
N TRP A 124 3.11 -7.14 -3.09
CA TRP A 124 3.08 -6.88 -1.64
C TRP A 124 3.98 -7.77 -0.80
N PHE A 125 4.15 -9.03 -1.18
CA PHE A 125 5.07 -9.92 -0.48
C PHE A 125 6.51 -9.41 -0.54
N GLU A 126 6.98 -9.12 -1.76
CA GLU A 126 8.33 -8.60 -1.99
C GLU A 126 8.51 -7.28 -1.23
N TYR A 127 7.55 -6.37 -1.37
CA TYR A 127 7.57 -5.08 -0.70
C TYR A 127 7.65 -5.21 0.83
N LEU A 128 6.72 -5.93 1.46
CA LEU A 128 6.66 -6.07 2.91
C LEU A 128 7.82 -6.89 3.49
N SER A 129 8.33 -7.87 2.74
CA SER A 129 9.51 -8.63 3.16
C SER A 129 10.80 -7.80 3.12
N GLY A 130 10.86 -6.77 2.28
CA GLY A 130 11.95 -5.81 2.20
C GLY A 130 11.90 -4.69 3.25
N MET A 131 10.81 -4.59 4.04
CA MET A 131 10.67 -3.56 5.06
C MET A 131 11.63 -3.79 6.24
N PHE A 132 12.11 -2.70 6.83
CA PHE A 132 12.96 -2.77 8.02
C PHE A 132 12.18 -3.35 9.20
N THR A 133 10.93 -2.95 9.41
CA THR A 133 10.08 -3.56 10.43
C THR A 133 8.62 -3.33 10.09
N VAL A 134 7.76 -4.19 10.64
CA VAL A 134 6.31 -4.03 10.65
C VAL A 134 5.82 -3.87 12.09
N GLY A 135 4.86 -2.98 12.26
CA GLY A 135 4.23 -2.65 13.53
C GLY A 135 2.74 -2.96 13.53
N LEU A 136 2.15 -2.99 14.72
CA LEU A 136 0.70 -3.10 14.87
C LEU A 136 0.08 -1.71 14.87
N LYS A 137 -0.87 -1.46 13.96
CA LYS A 137 -1.66 -0.24 14.01
C LYS A 137 -2.54 -0.21 15.25
N LYS A 138 -2.44 0.86 16.04
CA LYS A 138 -3.25 1.05 17.25
C LYS A 138 -4.76 0.99 16.97
N LYS A 139 -5.20 1.49 15.81
CA LYS A 139 -6.60 1.47 15.35
C LYS A 139 -7.11 0.04 15.07
N TYR A 140 -6.21 -0.90 14.78
CA TYR A 140 -6.53 -2.29 14.43
C TYR A 140 -5.88 -3.25 15.44
N PRO A 141 -6.47 -3.42 16.64
CA PRO A 141 -5.93 -4.36 17.61
C PRO A 141 -5.98 -5.77 17.04
N GLN A 142 -4.81 -6.42 16.95
CA GLN A 142 -4.67 -7.74 16.36
C GLN A 142 -4.35 -8.81 17.40
N LYS A 143 -4.84 -10.02 17.11
CA LYS A 143 -4.44 -11.25 17.77
C LYS A 143 -3.30 -11.90 16.97
N PHE A 144 -2.50 -12.71 17.65
CA PHE A 144 -1.43 -13.49 17.04
C PHE A 144 -1.85 -14.94 16.97
N TYR A 145 -1.59 -15.61 15.87
CA TYR A 145 -2.05 -16.98 15.62
C TYR A 145 -0.87 -17.89 15.32
N LEU A 146 -1.00 -19.18 15.63
CA LEU A 146 0.02 -20.18 15.29
C LEU A 146 -0.05 -20.61 13.81
N GLU A 147 -1.19 -20.41 13.15
CA GLU A 147 -1.43 -20.69 11.73
C GLU A 147 -2.18 -19.51 11.06
N PRO A 148 -2.10 -19.33 9.72
CA PRO A 148 -2.72 -18.23 8.99
C PRO A 148 -4.24 -18.40 8.80
N LYS A 149 -4.98 -18.59 9.90
CA LYS A 149 -6.44 -18.73 9.91
C LYS A 149 -7.01 -18.30 11.26
N LYS A 150 -8.25 -17.77 11.26
CA LYS A 150 -8.88 -17.20 12.47
C LYS A 150 -9.18 -18.26 13.53
N GLU A 151 -9.36 -19.51 13.13
CA GLU A 151 -9.68 -20.66 13.98
C GLU A 151 -8.43 -21.27 14.63
N SER A 152 -7.24 -20.81 14.25
CA SER A 152 -5.98 -21.25 14.86
C SER A 152 -5.94 -20.88 16.34
N LYS A 153 -5.20 -21.68 17.11
CA LYS A 153 -4.82 -21.30 18.47
C LYS A 153 -4.12 -19.95 18.47
N GLU A 154 -4.55 -19.08 19.39
CA GLU A 154 -3.96 -17.77 19.61
C GLU A 154 -2.66 -17.88 20.42
N PHE A 155 -1.64 -17.12 20.03
CA PHE A 155 -0.44 -16.87 20.80
C PHE A 155 -0.62 -15.60 21.62
N LYS A 156 -0.48 -15.69 22.94
CA LYS A 156 -0.66 -14.54 23.84
C LYS A 156 0.65 -13.78 23.98
N ILE A 157 0.68 -12.56 23.45
CA ILE A 157 1.76 -11.61 23.67
C ILE A 157 1.56 -10.90 25.02
N THR A 158 2.59 -10.94 25.85
CA THR A 158 2.71 -10.16 27.09
C THR A 158 3.61 -8.93 26.89
N LYS A 159 3.72 -8.08 27.91
CA LYS A 159 4.63 -6.91 27.89
C LYS A 159 6.11 -7.29 27.82
N GLU A 160 6.44 -8.56 28.02
CA GLU A 160 7.80 -9.09 27.98
C GLU A 160 8.34 -9.26 26.55
N TYR A 161 7.51 -9.18 25.52
CA TYR A 161 7.95 -9.38 24.14
C TYR A 161 8.30 -8.07 23.42
N GLN A 162 9.31 -8.14 22.56
CA GLN A 162 9.65 -7.06 21.63
C GLN A 162 8.49 -6.77 20.67
N ARG A 163 8.29 -5.50 20.31
CA ARG A 163 7.17 -5.01 19.46
C ARG A 163 7.60 -4.54 18.08
N CYS A 164 8.72 -5.07 17.61
CA CYS A 164 9.33 -4.76 16.33
C CYS A 164 9.49 -6.10 15.60
N TYR A 165 8.89 -6.21 14.43
CA TYR A 165 8.66 -7.48 13.76
C TYR A 165 9.10 -7.44 12.31
N PHE A 166 9.47 -8.58 11.75
CA PHE A 166 9.85 -8.72 10.35
C PHE A 166 8.99 -9.78 9.71
N VAL A 167 8.66 -9.59 8.44
CA VAL A 167 7.87 -10.54 7.65
C VAL A 167 8.79 -11.66 7.16
N LYS A 168 8.49 -12.89 7.58
CA LYS A 168 9.18 -14.11 7.13
C LYS A 168 8.53 -14.74 5.92
N SER A 169 7.20 -14.77 5.91
CA SER A 169 6.41 -15.39 4.85
C SER A 169 5.01 -14.77 4.80
N MET A 170 4.28 -15.04 3.72
CA MET A 170 2.96 -14.47 3.48
C MET A 170 2.04 -15.49 2.83
N LYS A 171 0.78 -15.52 3.27
CA LYS A 171 -0.27 -16.39 2.73
C LYS A 171 -1.58 -15.61 2.68
N GLY A 172 -1.91 -15.08 1.51
CA GLY A 172 -3.09 -14.23 1.31
C GLY A 172 -3.06 -13.01 2.22
N GLU A 173 -4.05 -12.86 3.09
CA GLU A 173 -4.15 -11.74 4.04
C GLU A 173 -3.25 -11.88 5.29
N TRP A 174 -2.47 -12.95 5.38
CA TRP A 174 -1.67 -13.27 6.56
C TRP A 174 -0.18 -13.09 6.27
N ILE A 175 0.53 -12.53 7.24
CA ILE A 175 1.98 -12.51 7.29
C ILE A 175 2.46 -13.28 8.50
N GLU A 176 3.48 -14.10 8.30
CA GLU A 176 4.25 -14.69 9.38
C GLU A 176 5.28 -13.67 9.83
N ILE A 177 5.25 -13.34 11.11
CA ILE A 177 6.14 -12.36 11.72
C ILE A 177 7.01 -13.00 12.79
N SER A 178 8.20 -12.42 12.97
CA SER A 178 9.11 -12.76 14.07
C SER A 178 9.93 -11.55 14.50
N THR A 179 10.47 -11.59 15.71
CA THR A 179 11.42 -10.57 16.19
C THR A 179 12.83 -10.87 15.71
N HIS A 180 13.54 -9.88 15.16
CA HIS A 180 14.96 -9.96 14.80
C HIS A 180 15.80 -9.19 15.82
N GLY A 181 17.05 -9.59 16.02
CA GLY A 181 18.00 -8.85 16.87
C GLY A 181 18.41 -7.46 16.36
N ARG A 182 17.89 -7.00 15.21
CA ARG A 182 18.18 -5.64 14.68
C ARG A 182 17.25 -4.57 15.23
N CYS A 183 16.19 -4.96 15.95
CA CYS A 183 15.36 -4.05 16.72
C CYS A 183 16.01 -3.61 18.04
N GLU A 184 17.24 -4.04 18.31
CA GLU A 184 18.03 -3.75 19.52
C GLU A 184 18.76 -2.40 19.40
N ILE A 185 18.05 -1.33 19.02
CA ILE A 185 18.64 0.03 18.98
C ILE A 185 18.21 0.75 20.27
N ASP A 186 19.22 0.97 21.12
CA ASP A 186 19.27 1.69 22.40
C ASP A 186 19.06 0.89 23.71
N ASP A 187 20.24 0.57 24.25
CA ASP A 187 20.74 0.15 25.57
C ASP A 187 19.87 0.11 26.85
N VAL A 188 20.27 -0.86 27.68
CA VAL A 188 20.00 -1.09 29.11
C VAL A 188 18.70 -1.83 29.48
N TYR A 189 17.56 -1.58 28.84
CA TYR A 189 16.27 -2.19 29.28
C TYR A 189 15.78 -3.38 28.45
N GLU A 190 16.27 -3.58 27.23
CA GLU A 190 15.70 -4.56 26.29
C GLU A 190 16.30 -5.98 26.36
N SER A 191 17.46 -6.16 27.02
CA SER A 191 18.11 -7.48 27.17
C SER A 191 17.29 -8.52 27.93
N LYS A 192 16.16 -8.12 28.55
CA LYS A 192 15.21 -9.00 29.24
C LYS A 192 13.97 -9.35 28.42
N ARG A 193 13.77 -8.74 27.24
CA ARG A 193 12.58 -9.00 26.43
C ARG A 193 12.74 -10.31 25.66
N LYS A 194 11.71 -11.14 25.71
CA LYS A 194 11.67 -12.40 24.98
C LYS A 194 11.42 -12.12 23.50
N LYS A 195 12.09 -12.90 22.65
CA LYS A 195 11.75 -12.99 21.23
C LYS A 195 10.41 -13.68 21.09
N ILE A 196 9.58 -13.20 20.17
CA ILE A 196 8.39 -13.96 19.81
C ILE A 196 8.83 -15.15 18.94
N PRO A 197 8.22 -16.33 19.12
CA PRO A 197 8.28 -17.35 18.08
C PRO A 197 7.62 -16.82 16.80
N SER A 198 7.88 -17.48 15.67
CA SER A 198 7.13 -17.23 14.44
C SER A 198 5.63 -17.36 14.69
N VAL A 199 4.88 -16.30 14.39
CA VAL A 199 3.41 -16.25 14.54
C VAL A 199 2.79 -15.51 13.37
N TRP A 200 1.51 -15.73 13.13
CA TRP A 200 0.75 -15.14 12.05
C TRP A 200 -0.12 -13.98 12.54
N ILE A 201 -0.10 -12.89 11.80
CA ILE A 201 -1.02 -11.76 11.94
C ILE A 201 -1.63 -11.41 10.58
N LYS A 202 -2.73 -10.67 10.57
CA LYS A 202 -3.27 -10.14 9.32
C LYS A 202 -2.54 -8.84 8.97
N TRP A 203 -2.06 -8.72 7.75
CA TRP A 203 -1.48 -7.44 7.30
C TRP A 203 -2.53 -6.56 6.62
N ARG A 204 -3.62 -7.17 6.13
CA ARG A 204 -4.76 -6.49 5.56
C ARG A 204 -6.09 -7.08 6.04
N GLU A 205 -7.12 -6.27 6.02
CA GLU A 205 -8.50 -6.73 6.14
C GLU A 205 -9.37 -5.95 5.15
N ASN A 206 -10.08 -6.68 4.28
CA ASN A 206 -10.68 -6.12 3.08
C ASN A 206 -9.60 -5.37 2.27
N ASP A 207 -9.83 -4.09 1.99
CA ASP A 207 -8.91 -3.27 1.23
C ASP A 207 -8.08 -2.26 2.06
N GLU A 208 -7.86 -2.55 3.35
CA GLU A 208 -7.06 -1.68 4.20
C GLU A 208 -5.83 -2.40 4.76
N ILE A 209 -4.67 -1.72 4.69
CA ILE A 209 -3.46 -2.16 5.39
C ILE A 209 -3.64 -1.88 6.89
N ILE A 210 -3.70 -2.95 7.67
CA ILE A 210 -3.97 -2.89 9.13
C ILE A 210 -2.70 -3.08 9.98
N ILE A 211 -1.54 -2.95 9.35
CA ILE A 211 -0.22 -2.88 9.97
C ILE A 211 0.47 -1.56 9.65
N ASP A 212 1.44 -1.19 10.47
CA ASP A 212 2.43 -0.17 10.13
C ASP A 212 3.63 -0.86 9.49
N TYR A 213 4.31 -0.18 8.57
CA TYR A 213 5.54 -0.66 7.95
C TYR A 213 6.53 0.49 7.82
N PHE A 214 7.82 0.16 7.93
CA PHE A 214 8.88 1.15 8.03
C PHE A 214 10.01 0.78 7.07
N HIS A 215 10.40 1.73 6.23
CA HIS A 215 11.58 1.62 5.37
C HIS A 215 12.86 1.70 6.20
N ILE A 216 13.96 1.18 5.66
CA ILE A 216 15.30 1.53 6.17
C ILE A 216 15.47 3.02 5.87
N SER A 217 15.70 3.83 6.91
CA SER A 217 16.01 5.26 6.81
C SER A 217 17.49 5.48 6.61
#